data_AF-A0A5C7AAL3-F1
#
_entry.id   AF-A0A5C7AAL3-F1
#
_cell.length_a   1.000
_cell.length_b   1.000
_cell.length_c   1.000
_cell.angle_alpha   90.00
_cell.angle_beta   90.00
_cell.angle_gamma   90.00
#
_symmetry.space_group_name_H-M   'P 1'
#
loop_
_entity.id
_entity.type
_entity.pdbx_description
1 polymer ?
#
loop_
_entity_poly.entity_id
_entity_poly.type
_entity_poly.pdbx_seq_one_letter_code
_entity_poly.pdbx_strand_id
1 'polypeptide(L)'
;MSGQNRPCFGLSHNPIREIAMVNQKLFTMKQPELGKKISEMRKAKGLTQEELVELCNLNVRTIQRIEAGEVTPRSYTIKALFEALGIQLDEKINVPSENVSTLPESFKKLLYLCFGAGLLYMISSIVEFPMDYSIFEGNKDIDLNLYFGLKLASLIFFSGFMLAFYKIADFFNNFMLKIAAWIMILVNAAGVSVEVYFAMIEDLPNFLFIIPYVISTGAVFIIFGISFLQFKSPLKSIAVPIGVLGIVTGVLFVTVIGAVLGIITQLVFEIGLLYFLFWFVNKSGRSSSPDSSFTAELQS
;
A
#
# COMPACT_ATOMS: atom_id res chain seq x y z
N MET A 1 -30.36 -43.13 26.57
CA MET A 1 -28.93 -43.32 26.23
C MET A 1 -28.71 -42.69 24.86
N SER A 2 -27.79 -41.74 24.79
CA SER A 2 -27.66 -40.73 23.74
C SER A 2 -27.16 -41.30 22.41
N GLY A 3 -27.88 -41.01 21.32
CA GLY A 3 -27.34 -41.14 19.96
C GLY A 3 -26.33 -40.01 19.69
N GLN A 4 -25.06 -40.36 19.54
CA GLN A 4 -24.02 -39.43 19.12
C GLN A 4 -24.14 -39.16 17.61
N ASN A 5 -24.61 -37.96 17.28
CA ASN A 5 -24.44 -37.36 15.96
C ASN A 5 -22.96 -37.13 15.69
N ARG A 6 -22.39 -37.80 14.68
CA ARG A 6 -21.10 -37.42 14.10
C ARG A 6 -21.34 -36.30 13.09
N PRO A 7 -20.72 -35.12 13.21
CA PRO A 7 -20.78 -34.12 12.15
C PRO A 7 -19.94 -34.60 10.97
N CYS A 8 -20.58 -34.89 9.84
CA CYS A 8 -19.89 -35.00 8.56
C CYS A 8 -19.33 -33.62 8.20
N PHE A 9 -18.03 -33.43 8.43
CA PHE A 9 -17.29 -32.28 7.91
C PHE A 9 -17.14 -32.47 6.40
N GLY A 10 -18.14 -32.00 5.65
CA GLY A 10 -18.04 -31.85 4.21
C GLY A 10 -17.05 -30.73 3.92
N LEU A 11 -15.80 -31.08 3.60
CA LEU A 11 -14.90 -30.18 2.90
C LEU A 11 -15.59 -29.81 1.59
N SER A 12 -16.14 -28.60 1.53
CA SER A 12 -16.56 -27.97 0.28
C SER A 12 -15.31 -27.81 -0.58
N HIS A 13 -15.04 -28.82 -1.40
CA HIS A 13 -14.03 -28.76 -2.44
C HIS A 13 -14.49 -27.67 -3.42
N ASN A 14 -13.79 -26.55 -3.43
CA ASN A 14 -14.12 -25.40 -4.28
C ASN A 14 -13.22 -25.46 -5.53
N PRO A 15 -13.65 -26.12 -6.62
CA PRO A 15 -12.84 -26.32 -7.81
C PRO A 15 -12.40 -24.99 -8.45
N ILE A 16 -13.18 -23.92 -8.25
CA ILE A 16 -12.88 -22.58 -8.78
C ILE A 16 -11.60 -22.02 -8.14
N ARG A 17 -11.38 -22.27 -6.85
CA ARG A 17 -10.16 -21.80 -6.15
C ARG A 17 -8.91 -22.54 -6.62
N GLU A 18 -9.02 -23.85 -6.87
CA GLU A 18 -7.90 -24.67 -7.34
C GLU A 18 -7.56 -24.34 -8.79
N ILE A 19 -8.57 -24.17 -9.65
CA ILE A 19 -8.41 -23.70 -11.04
C ILE A 19 -7.73 -22.31 -11.06
N ALA A 20 -8.17 -21.38 -10.20
CA ALA A 20 -7.56 -20.06 -10.10
C ALA A 20 -6.10 -20.10 -9.62
N MET A 21 -5.77 -20.94 -8.63
CA MET A 21 -4.40 -21.12 -8.15
C MET A 21 -3.48 -21.78 -9.18
N VAL A 22 -3.98 -22.78 -9.92
CA VAL A 22 -3.24 -23.44 -11.01
C VAL A 22 -2.98 -22.45 -12.15
N ASN A 23 -3.97 -21.64 -12.52
CA ASN A 23 -3.83 -20.57 -13.50
C ASN A 23 -2.79 -19.53 -13.04
N GLN A 24 -2.82 -19.09 -11.78
CA GLN A 24 -1.85 -18.12 -11.25
C GLN A 24 -0.39 -18.64 -11.30
N LYS A 25 -0.18 -19.92 -11.02
CA LYS A 25 1.15 -20.54 -11.11
C LYS A 25 1.69 -20.49 -12.55
N LEU A 26 0.83 -20.71 -13.56
CA LEU A 26 1.20 -20.70 -14.97
C LEU A 26 1.73 -19.34 -15.46
N PHE A 27 1.20 -18.22 -14.95
CA PHE A 27 1.61 -16.86 -15.35
C PHE A 27 2.89 -16.35 -14.66
N THR A 28 3.35 -17.04 -13.61
CA THR A 28 4.54 -16.65 -12.84
C THR A 28 5.75 -17.56 -13.11
N MET A 29 5.60 -18.56 -14.00
CA MET A 29 6.69 -19.47 -14.37
C MET A 29 7.80 -18.74 -15.11
N LYS A 30 9.05 -19.07 -14.77
CA LYS A 30 10.23 -18.56 -15.47
C LYS A 30 10.57 -19.46 -16.66
N GLN A 31 11.32 -18.92 -17.62
CA GLN A 31 11.92 -19.75 -18.67
C GLN A 31 13.00 -20.66 -18.06
N PRO A 32 13.19 -21.89 -18.56
CA PRO A 32 12.56 -22.50 -19.74
C PRO A 32 11.24 -23.26 -19.44
N GLU A 33 10.80 -23.30 -18.18
CA GLU A 33 9.61 -24.08 -17.76
C GLU A 33 8.32 -23.55 -18.40
N LEU A 34 8.19 -22.23 -18.52
CA LEU A 34 7.08 -21.58 -19.22
C LEU A 34 6.99 -22.04 -20.68
N GLY A 35 8.11 -22.03 -21.41
CA GLY A 35 8.17 -22.48 -22.80
C GLY A 35 7.78 -23.93 -22.99
N LYS A 36 8.26 -24.82 -22.11
CA LYS A 36 7.87 -26.24 -22.09
C LYS A 36 6.37 -26.38 -21.88
N LYS A 37 5.80 -25.63 -20.94
CA LYS A 37 4.38 -25.71 -20.60
C LYS A 37 3.48 -25.23 -21.73
N ILE A 38 3.88 -24.16 -22.42
CA ILE A 38 3.20 -23.67 -23.62
C ILE A 38 3.23 -24.72 -24.73
N SER A 39 4.38 -25.35 -24.97
CA SER A 39 4.51 -26.41 -25.97
C SER A 39 3.65 -27.64 -25.64
N GLU A 40 3.59 -28.05 -24.38
CA GLU A 40 2.72 -29.14 -23.91
C GLU A 40 1.24 -28.85 -24.18
N MET A 41 0.76 -27.65 -23.82
CA MET A 41 -0.65 -27.29 -24.01
C MET A 41 -1.01 -27.13 -25.48
N ARG A 42 -0.12 -26.58 -26.30
CA ARG A 42 -0.29 -26.48 -27.75
C ARG A 42 -0.48 -27.87 -28.36
N LYS A 43 0.40 -28.82 -28.00
CA LYS A 43 0.32 -30.21 -28.45
C LYS A 43 -0.93 -30.92 -27.94
N ALA A 44 -1.33 -30.68 -26.69
CA ALA A 44 -2.56 -31.23 -26.12
C ALA A 44 -3.82 -30.77 -26.87
N LYS A 45 -3.77 -29.57 -27.47
CA LYS A 45 -4.83 -29.03 -28.34
C LYS A 45 -4.71 -29.41 -29.82
N GLY A 46 -3.66 -30.13 -30.21
CA GLY A 46 -3.41 -30.49 -31.60
C GLY A 46 -3.03 -29.32 -32.51
N LEU A 47 -2.63 -28.17 -31.96
CA LEU A 47 -2.29 -26.97 -32.73
C LEU A 47 -0.86 -27.05 -33.28
N THR A 48 -0.63 -26.59 -34.50
CA THR A 48 0.72 -26.31 -35.06
C THR A 48 1.28 -25.00 -34.50
N GLN A 49 2.59 -24.72 -34.72
CA GLN A 49 3.17 -23.45 -34.28
C GLN A 49 2.59 -22.27 -35.08
N GLU A 50 2.28 -22.50 -36.35
CA GLU A 50 1.67 -21.58 -37.30
C GLU A 50 0.22 -21.27 -36.91
N GLU A 51 -0.57 -22.28 -36.53
CA GLU A 51 -1.95 -22.08 -36.06
C GLU A 51 -1.99 -21.30 -34.74
N LEU A 52 -1.06 -21.58 -33.81
CA LEU A 52 -0.98 -20.80 -32.56
C LEU A 52 -0.60 -19.34 -32.84
N VAL A 53 0.25 -19.10 -33.85
CA VAL A 53 0.63 -17.76 -34.31
C VAL A 53 -0.58 -16.98 -34.81
N GLU A 54 -1.43 -17.61 -35.63
CA GLU A 54 -2.66 -16.98 -36.14
C GLU A 54 -3.61 -16.60 -35.01
N LEU A 55 -3.77 -17.49 -34.02
CA LEU A 55 -4.63 -17.24 -32.86
C LEU A 55 -4.10 -16.15 -31.91
N CYS A 56 -2.77 -16.04 -31.76
CA CYS A 56 -2.15 -15.09 -30.83
C CYS A 56 -1.77 -13.75 -31.49
N ASN A 57 -1.85 -13.64 -32.82
CA ASN A 57 -1.34 -12.54 -33.61
C ASN A 57 0.15 -12.20 -33.29
N LEU A 58 1.00 -13.22 -33.23
CA LEU A 58 2.43 -13.11 -32.92
C LEU A 58 3.30 -13.61 -34.08
N ASN A 59 4.58 -13.26 -34.09
CA ASN A 59 5.52 -13.80 -35.08
C ASN A 59 5.90 -15.26 -34.74
N VAL A 60 5.97 -16.14 -35.74
CA VAL A 60 6.43 -17.54 -35.63
C VAL A 60 7.76 -17.67 -34.90
N ARG A 61 8.74 -16.81 -35.23
CA ARG A 61 10.05 -16.79 -34.54
C ARG A 61 9.92 -16.47 -33.06
N THR A 62 8.94 -15.65 -32.67
CA THR A 62 8.71 -15.31 -31.27
C THR A 62 8.19 -16.51 -30.50
N ILE A 63 7.22 -17.26 -31.05
CA ILE A 63 6.69 -18.47 -30.40
C ILE A 63 7.77 -19.55 -30.29
N GLN A 64 8.56 -19.77 -31.35
CA GLN A 64 9.66 -20.73 -31.35
C GLN A 64 10.69 -20.43 -30.24
N ARG A 65 11.11 -19.17 -30.11
CA ARG A 65 12.07 -18.75 -29.08
C ARG A 65 11.48 -18.82 -27.67
N ILE A 66 10.17 -18.61 -27.52
CA ILE A 66 9.48 -18.78 -26.24
C ILE A 66 9.41 -20.27 -25.87
N GLU A 67 9.01 -21.15 -26.78
CA GLU A 67 8.95 -22.61 -26.56
C GLU A 67 10.35 -23.20 -26.28
N ALA A 68 11.38 -22.68 -26.94
CA ALA A 68 12.78 -23.07 -26.72
C ALA A 68 13.39 -22.48 -25.42
N GLY A 69 12.71 -21.54 -24.77
CA GLY A 69 13.16 -20.91 -23.53
C GLY A 69 14.20 -19.80 -23.69
N GLU A 70 14.45 -19.34 -24.92
CA GLU A 70 15.45 -18.30 -25.23
C GLU A 70 14.98 -16.88 -24.87
N VAL A 71 13.65 -16.65 -24.84
CA VAL A 71 13.07 -15.33 -24.59
C VAL A 71 11.98 -15.43 -23.54
N THR A 72 12.04 -14.56 -22.54
CA THR A 72 10.94 -14.36 -21.58
C THR A 72 9.91 -13.39 -22.17
N PRO A 73 8.67 -13.84 -22.49
CA PRO A 73 7.64 -12.97 -23.05
C PRO A 73 7.13 -11.94 -22.04
N ARG A 74 6.63 -10.81 -22.54
CA ARG A 74 5.97 -9.78 -21.71
C ARG A 74 4.57 -10.25 -21.27
N SER A 75 4.04 -9.67 -20.20
CA SER A 75 2.76 -10.05 -19.61
C SER A 75 1.59 -10.06 -20.61
N TYR A 76 1.56 -9.13 -21.57
CA TYR A 76 0.57 -9.10 -22.65
C TYR A 76 0.67 -10.33 -23.57
N THR A 77 1.89 -10.67 -24.00
CA THR A 77 2.15 -11.83 -24.86
C THR A 77 1.78 -13.13 -24.16
N ILE A 78 2.05 -13.21 -22.85
CA ILE A 78 1.66 -14.37 -22.02
C ILE A 78 0.14 -14.51 -22.02
N LYS A 79 -0.60 -13.42 -21.78
CA LYS A 79 -2.07 -13.43 -21.82
C LYS A 79 -2.61 -13.92 -23.17
N ALA A 80 -2.11 -13.36 -24.28
CA ALA A 80 -2.54 -13.75 -25.63
C ALA A 80 -2.29 -15.25 -25.91
N LEU A 81 -1.14 -15.78 -25.49
CA LEU A 81 -0.82 -17.21 -25.63
C LEU A 81 -1.78 -18.09 -24.83
N PHE A 82 -2.04 -17.74 -23.57
CA PHE A 82 -2.94 -18.54 -22.73
C PHE A 82 -4.40 -18.44 -23.16
N GLU A 83 -4.83 -17.28 -23.66
CA GLU A 83 -6.17 -17.07 -24.22
C GLU A 83 -6.38 -17.91 -25.49
N ALA A 84 -5.43 -17.92 -26.43
CA ALA A 84 -5.46 -18.81 -27.60
C ALA A 84 -5.45 -20.29 -27.20
N LEU A 85 -4.74 -20.63 -26.13
CA LEU A 85 -4.74 -21.96 -25.52
C LEU A 85 -5.98 -22.20 -24.65
N GLY A 86 -7.02 -21.37 -24.73
CA GLY A 86 -8.34 -21.55 -24.12
C GLY A 86 -8.34 -21.52 -22.59
N ILE A 87 -7.28 -20.99 -21.99
CA ILE A 87 -7.30 -20.61 -20.59
C ILE A 87 -7.92 -19.22 -20.55
N GLN A 88 -9.24 -19.18 -20.32
CA GLN A 88 -9.93 -17.92 -20.10
C GLN A 88 -9.34 -17.27 -18.84
N LEU A 89 -8.76 -16.10 -19.03
CA LEU A 89 -8.40 -15.23 -17.94
C LEU A 89 -9.73 -14.82 -17.30
N ASP A 90 -10.05 -15.34 -16.13
CA ASP A 90 -10.97 -14.60 -15.27
C ASP A 90 -10.34 -13.20 -15.14
N GLU A 91 -11.00 -12.16 -15.63
CA GLU A 91 -10.57 -10.76 -15.47
C GLU A 91 -10.32 -10.38 -14.00
N LYS A 92 -10.72 -11.24 -13.06
CA LYS A 92 -10.33 -11.22 -11.64
C LYS A 92 -8.85 -11.51 -11.37
N ILE A 93 -8.03 -11.81 -12.37
CA ILE A 93 -6.57 -11.76 -12.24
C ILE A 93 -6.18 -10.27 -12.25
N ASN A 94 -6.39 -9.65 -11.09
CA ASN A 94 -5.71 -8.44 -10.63
C ASN A 94 -4.20 -8.71 -10.62
N VAL A 95 -3.57 -8.71 -11.79
CA VAL A 95 -2.36 -7.90 -11.88
C VAL A 95 -2.93 -6.49 -11.74
N PRO A 96 -2.63 -5.75 -10.66
CA PRO A 96 -2.93 -4.33 -10.66
C PRO A 96 -2.04 -3.75 -11.77
N SER A 97 -2.52 -3.75 -13.01
CA SER A 97 -2.27 -2.59 -13.84
C SER A 97 -2.75 -1.45 -12.96
N GLU A 98 -1.88 -0.49 -12.67
CA GLU A 98 -2.18 0.72 -11.91
C GLU A 98 -3.23 1.61 -12.63
N ASN A 99 -4.18 1.01 -13.33
CA ASN A 99 -5.42 1.58 -13.78
C ASN A 99 -6.33 1.65 -12.55
N VAL A 100 -6.15 2.77 -11.88
CA VAL A 100 -6.89 3.33 -10.75
C VAL A 100 -8.43 3.41 -11.01
N SER A 101 -8.95 2.89 -12.13
CA SER A 101 -10.27 3.22 -12.67
C SER A 101 -11.48 2.70 -11.88
N THR A 102 -11.36 1.71 -11.00
CA THR A 102 -12.49 1.24 -10.17
C THR A 102 -12.07 0.69 -8.81
N LEU A 103 -11.87 1.56 -7.81
CA LEU A 103 -11.73 1.10 -6.41
C LEU A 103 -13.06 0.53 -5.88
N PRO A 104 -13.05 -0.61 -5.16
CA PRO A 104 -14.24 -1.14 -4.50
C PRO A 104 -14.85 -0.13 -3.52
N GLU A 105 -16.18 -0.06 -3.46
CA GLU A 105 -16.87 0.94 -2.64
C GLU A 105 -16.59 0.78 -1.14
N SER A 106 -16.46 -0.46 -0.66
CA SER A 106 -16.02 -0.76 0.71
C SER A 106 -14.61 -0.25 1.00
N PHE A 107 -13.73 -0.30 0.01
CA PHE A 107 -12.36 0.20 0.12
C PHE A 107 -12.33 1.73 0.15
N LYS A 108 -13.12 2.41 -0.68
CA LYS A 108 -13.26 3.89 -0.62
C LYS A 108 -13.79 4.37 0.73
N LYS A 109 -14.85 3.73 1.25
CA LYS A 109 -15.40 4.05 2.57
C LYS A 109 -14.36 3.91 3.69
N LEU A 110 -13.57 2.84 3.65
CA LEU A 110 -12.46 2.64 4.57
C LEU A 110 -11.43 3.77 4.47
N LEU A 111 -11.03 4.16 3.26
CA LEU A 111 -10.07 5.25 3.06
C LEU A 111 -10.60 6.61 3.51
N TYR A 112 -11.90 6.89 3.32
CA TYR A 112 -12.52 8.11 3.87
C TYR A 112 -12.55 8.12 5.40
N LEU A 113 -12.80 6.96 6.03
CA LEU A 113 -12.71 6.84 7.48
C LEU A 113 -11.28 7.09 7.98
N CYS A 114 -10.28 6.51 7.32
CA CYS A 114 -8.87 6.76 7.65
C CYS A 114 -8.46 8.21 7.39
N PHE A 115 -9.00 8.86 6.35
CA PHE A 115 -8.81 10.28 6.10
C PHE A 115 -9.38 11.14 7.24
N GLY A 116 -10.59 10.83 7.71
CA GLY A 116 -11.19 11.46 8.88
C GLY A 116 -10.34 11.28 10.15
N ALA A 117 -9.78 10.07 10.36
CA ALA A 117 -8.85 9.82 11.45
C ALA A 117 -7.58 10.69 11.34
N GLY A 118 -7.03 10.87 10.13
CA GLY A 118 -5.88 11.76 9.92
C GLY A 118 -6.18 13.23 10.24
N LEU A 119 -7.37 13.73 9.91
CA LEU A 119 -7.80 15.07 10.29
C LEU A 119 -7.94 15.22 11.81
N LEU A 120 -8.54 14.23 12.48
CA LEU A 120 -8.69 14.23 13.93
C LEU A 120 -7.34 14.16 14.63
N TYR A 121 -6.40 13.35 14.13
CA TYR A 121 -5.03 13.31 14.63
C TYR A 121 -4.35 14.70 14.54
N MET A 122 -4.48 15.40 13.41
CA MET A 122 -3.91 16.74 13.24
C MET A 122 -4.49 17.73 14.26
N ILE A 123 -5.81 17.69 14.49
CA ILE A 123 -6.46 18.54 15.51
C ILE A 123 -5.94 18.19 16.91
N SER A 124 -5.89 16.91 17.25
CA SER A 124 -5.39 16.46 18.55
C SER A 124 -3.94 16.89 18.78
N SER A 125 -3.08 16.82 17.76
CA SER A 125 -1.67 17.24 17.87
C SER A 125 -1.51 18.72 18.23
N ILE A 126 -2.37 19.60 17.69
CA ILE A 126 -2.36 21.04 18.00
C ILE A 126 -2.79 21.27 19.45
N VAL A 127 -3.77 20.50 19.93
CA VAL A 127 -4.29 20.59 21.30
C VAL A 127 -3.28 20.03 22.31
N GLU A 128 -2.52 19.00 21.96
CA GLU A 128 -1.50 18.40 22.83
C GLU A 128 -0.30 19.31 23.07
N PHE A 129 0.13 20.07 22.06
CA PHE A 129 1.32 20.91 22.13
C PHE A 129 1.43 21.80 23.39
N PRO A 130 0.40 22.59 23.77
CA PRO A 130 0.46 23.39 25.00
C PRO A 130 0.54 22.55 26.27
N MET A 131 -0.09 21.36 26.31
CA MET A 131 -0.01 20.48 27.48
C MET A 131 1.37 19.84 27.61
N ASP A 132 1.92 19.33 26.50
CA ASP A 132 3.28 18.80 26.45
C ASP A 132 4.30 19.86 26.90
N TYR A 133 4.11 21.12 26.47
CA TYR A 133 4.93 22.24 26.90
C TYR A 133 4.84 22.50 28.41
N SER A 134 3.63 22.52 28.98
CA SER A 134 3.45 22.75 30.42
C SER A 134 3.97 21.59 31.29
N ILE A 135 3.84 20.33 30.83
CA ILE A 135 4.47 19.17 31.51
C ILE A 135 6.00 19.32 31.45
N PHE A 136 6.53 19.75 30.30
CA PHE A 136 7.96 19.97 30.12
C PHE A 136 8.52 21.08 31.03
N GLU A 137 7.78 22.17 31.23
CA GLU A 137 8.12 23.22 32.21
C GLU A 137 7.95 22.78 33.67
N GLY A 138 7.37 21.60 33.93
CA GLY A 138 7.10 21.09 35.28
C GLY A 138 5.89 21.73 35.94
N ASN A 139 4.99 22.33 35.16
CA ASN A 139 3.79 22.99 35.66
C ASN A 139 2.68 21.94 35.89
N LYS A 140 2.27 21.75 37.15
CA LYS A 140 1.46 20.58 37.60
C LYS A 140 -0.04 20.81 37.62
N ASP A 141 -0.53 21.95 37.15
CA ASP A 141 -1.97 22.27 37.14
C ASP A 141 -2.76 21.52 36.04
N ILE A 142 -2.12 20.59 35.33
CA ILE A 142 -2.72 19.84 34.23
C ILE A 142 -3.45 18.62 34.77
N ASP A 143 -4.69 18.42 34.31
CA ASP A 143 -5.39 17.16 34.55
C ASP A 143 -4.73 16.01 33.77
N LEU A 144 -4.01 15.16 34.51
CA LEU A 144 -3.29 14.02 33.95
C LEU A 144 -4.22 12.99 33.27
N ASN A 145 -5.47 12.88 33.71
CA ASN A 145 -6.44 11.98 33.08
C ASN A 145 -6.86 12.51 31.70
N LEU A 146 -7.04 13.82 31.59
CA LEU A 146 -7.32 14.48 30.31
C LEU A 146 -6.13 14.33 29.36
N TYR A 147 -4.91 14.55 29.85
CA TYR A 147 -3.69 14.37 29.08
C TYR A 147 -3.56 12.95 28.53
N PHE A 148 -3.70 11.94 29.41
CA PHE A 148 -3.66 10.53 29.01
C PHE A 148 -4.74 10.19 27.98
N GLY A 149 -5.98 10.67 28.19
CA GLY A 149 -7.09 10.45 27.26
C GLY A 149 -6.81 11.05 25.87
N LEU A 150 -6.21 12.23 25.80
CA LEU A 150 -5.82 12.87 24.55
C LEU A 150 -4.71 12.12 23.84
N LYS A 151 -3.64 11.72 24.55
CA LYS A 151 -2.55 10.91 23.98
C LYS A 151 -3.05 9.58 23.41
N LEU A 152 -3.96 8.91 24.13
CA LEU A 152 -4.57 7.67 23.64
C LEU A 152 -5.44 7.91 22.39
N ALA A 153 -6.22 9.00 22.38
CA ALA A 153 -7.02 9.37 21.21
C ALA A 153 -6.13 9.66 19.99
N SER A 154 -5.04 10.41 20.16
CA SER A 154 -4.06 10.69 19.11
C SER A 154 -3.42 9.42 18.58
N LEU A 155 -3.04 8.48 19.44
CA LEU A 155 -2.51 7.19 19.02
C LEU A 155 -3.50 6.40 18.16
N ILE A 156 -4.80 6.39 18.53
CA ILE A 156 -5.85 5.72 17.77
C ILE A 156 -6.05 6.40 16.40
N PHE A 157 -6.13 7.73 16.38
CA PHE A 157 -6.32 8.49 15.15
C PHE A 157 -5.11 8.37 14.20
N PHE A 158 -3.89 8.47 14.73
CA PHE A 158 -2.67 8.24 13.97
C PHE A 158 -2.62 6.83 13.39
N SER A 159 -2.94 5.82 14.20
CA SER A 159 -2.99 4.42 13.74
C SER A 159 -4.03 4.24 12.62
N GLY A 160 -5.23 4.81 12.79
CA GLY A 160 -6.27 4.81 11.77
C GLY A 160 -5.82 5.49 10.47
N PHE A 161 -5.08 6.60 10.57
CA PHE A 161 -4.52 7.30 9.42
C PHE A 161 -3.46 6.46 8.70
N MET A 162 -2.53 5.85 9.44
CA MET A 162 -1.48 5.01 8.88
C MET A 162 -2.02 3.71 8.24
N LEU A 163 -3.15 3.19 8.73
CA LEU A 163 -3.84 2.06 8.10
C LEU A 163 -4.29 2.36 6.66
N ALA A 164 -4.57 3.62 6.30
CA ALA A 164 -4.86 3.98 4.91
C ALA A 164 -3.68 3.63 4.01
N PHE A 165 -2.47 3.99 4.42
CA PHE A 165 -1.25 3.75 3.66
C PHE A 165 -0.88 2.27 3.60
N TYR A 166 -1.11 1.52 4.68
CA TYR A 166 -1.01 0.06 4.63
C TYR A 166 -1.97 -0.55 3.59
N LYS A 167 -3.23 -0.10 3.56
CA LYS A 167 -4.24 -0.60 2.62
C LYS A 167 -3.95 -0.22 1.17
N ILE A 168 -3.46 1.00 0.93
CA ILE A 168 -2.99 1.44 -0.38
C ILE A 168 -1.77 0.60 -0.81
N ALA A 169 -0.82 0.36 0.10
CA ALA A 169 0.34 -0.50 -0.18
C ALA A 169 -0.05 -1.94 -0.50
N ASP A 170 -1.09 -2.46 0.16
CA ASP A 170 -1.68 -3.77 -0.14
C ASP A 170 -2.31 -3.82 -1.52
N PHE A 171 -3.07 -2.79 -1.88
CA PHE A 171 -3.67 -2.65 -3.21
C PHE A 171 -2.62 -2.64 -4.33
N PHE A 172 -1.46 -1.98 -4.12
CA PHE A 172 -0.37 -1.91 -5.10
C PHE A 172 0.72 -2.97 -4.95
N ASN A 173 0.60 -3.90 -3.99
CA ASN A 173 1.65 -4.84 -3.62
C ASN A 173 3.02 -4.17 -3.30
N ASN A 174 3.00 -2.94 -2.77
CA ASN A 174 4.19 -2.22 -2.34
C ASN A 174 4.61 -2.70 -0.94
N PHE A 175 5.53 -3.67 -0.90
CA PHE A 175 6.02 -4.26 0.35
C PHE A 175 6.69 -3.24 1.28
N MET A 176 7.44 -2.28 0.73
CA MET A 176 8.18 -1.31 1.53
C MET A 176 7.24 -0.37 2.27
N LEU A 177 6.18 0.12 1.60
CA LEU A 177 5.18 1.00 2.23
C LEU A 177 4.36 0.24 3.30
N LYS A 178 4.09 -1.06 3.11
CA LYS A 178 3.42 -1.88 4.15
C LYS A 178 4.23 -1.92 5.44
N ILE A 179 5.52 -2.22 5.33
CA ILE A 179 6.41 -2.28 6.50
C ILE A 179 6.54 -0.89 7.13
N ALA A 180 6.77 0.14 6.30
CA ALA A 180 6.94 1.50 6.80
C ALA A 180 5.71 1.98 7.58
N ALA A 181 4.49 1.70 7.11
CA ALA A 181 3.26 2.05 7.81
C ALA A 181 3.15 1.36 9.18
N TRP A 182 3.50 0.08 9.28
CA TRP A 182 3.50 -0.64 10.57
C TRP A 182 4.57 -0.12 11.53
N ILE A 183 5.77 0.14 11.04
CA ILE A 183 6.85 0.68 11.86
C ILE A 183 6.48 2.08 12.38
N MET A 184 5.85 2.93 11.55
CA MET A 184 5.34 4.23 11.99
C MET A 184 4.37 4.10 13.18
N ILE A 185 3.41 3.19 13.08
CA ILE A 185 2.45 2.93 14.17
C ILE A 185 3.18 2.46 15.44
N LEU A 186 4.12 1.53 15.31
CA LEU A 186 4.87 0.99 16.45
C LEU A 186 5.75 2.04 17.14
N VAL A 187 6.47 2.84 16.37
CA VAL A 187 7.34 3.90 16.93
C VAL A 187 6.51 5.00 17.58
N ASN A 188 5.38 5.39 17.00
CA ASN A 188 4.47 6.35 17.63
C ASN A 188 3.87 5.79 18.93
N ALA A 189 3.43 4.52 18.95
CA ALA A 189 2.94 3.88 20.17
C ALA A 189 4.00 3.84 21.27
N ALA A 190 5.25 3.54 20.92
CA ALA A 190 6.37 3.56 21.86
C ALA A 190 6.64 4.98 22.39
N GLY A 191 6.65 5.99 21.52
CA GLY A 191 6.80 7.40 21.87
C GLY A 191 5.75 7.89 22.85
N VAL A 192 4.47 7.66 22.53
CA VAL A 192 3.35 8.03 23.40
C VAL A 192 3.43 7.31 24.75
N SER A 193 3.84 6.03 24.76
CA SER A 193 4.01 5.28 26.02
C SER A 193 5.11 5.89 26.90
N VAL A 194 6.20 6.33 26.27
CA VAL A 194 7.31 7.02 26.95
C VAL A 194 6.85 8.38 27.49
N GLU A 195 6.17 9.19 26.68
CA GLU A 195 5.64 10.50 27.10
C GLU A 195 4.69 10.39 28.29
N VAL A 196 3.73 9.45 28.24
CA VAL A 196 2.80 9.19 29.34
C VAL A 196 3.52 8.72 30.59
N TYR A 197 4.49 7.81 30.46
CA TYR A 197 5.25 7.30 31.60
C TYR A 197 6.03 8.43 32.30
N PHE A 198 6.65 9.33 31.54
CA PHE A 198 7.38 10.48 32.11
C PHE A 198 6.45 11.55 32.67
N ALA A 199 5.27 11.75 32.09
CA ALA A 199 4.26 12.61 32.69
C ALA A 199 3.81 12.11 34.09
N MET A 200 3.98 10.81 34.38
CA MET A 200 3.64 10.20 35.68
C MET A 200 4.79 10.19 36.69
N ILE A 201 6.06 10.26 36.26
CA ILE A 201 7.23 10.03 37.11
C ILE A 201 8.16 11.24 37.04
N GLU A 202 8.31 11.92 38.18
CA GLU A 202 8.94 13.25 38.28
C GLU A 202 10.48 13.25 38.29
N ASP A 203 11.13 12.08 38.18
CA ASP A 203 12.51 11.91 38.68
C ASP A 203 13.62 11.80 37.63
N LEU A 204 13.31 11.64 36.33
CA LEU A 204 14.34 11.45 35.30
C LEU A 204 14.43 12.63 34.31
N PRO A 205 15.65 12.96 33.84
CA PRO A 205 15.80 13.95 32.79
C PRO A 205 15.16 13.47 31.47
N ASN A 206 14.05 14.10 31.10
CA ASN A 206 13.25 13.80 29.90
C ASN A 206 14.10 13.69 28.61
N PHE A 207 15.21 14.44 28.52
CA PHE A 207 16.06 14.47 27.32
C PHE A 207 16.68 13.11 26.96
N LEU A 208 16.93 12.22 27.94
CA LEU A 208 17.59 10.93 27.70
C LEU A 208 16.74 9.99 26.83
N PHE A 209 15.41 10.14 26.88
CA PHE A 209 14.46 9.32 26.12
C PHE A 209 13.89 10.06 24.90
N ILE A 210 13.75 11.39 24.99
CA ILE A 210 13.33 12.22 23.86
C ILE A 210 14.31 12.10 22.69
N ILE A 211 15.62 12.15 22.95
CA ILE A 211 16.62 12.11 21.87
C ILE A 211 16.56 10.79 21.07
N PRO A 212 16.62 9.59 21.69
CA PRO A 212 16.44 8.33 20.97
C PRO A 212 15.10 8.23 20.25
N TYR A 213 14.01 8.74 20.84
CA TYR A 213 12.70 8.76 20.20
C TYR A 213 12.70 9.62 18.93
N VAL A 214 13.22 10.85 19.00
CA VAL A 214 13.33 11.75 17.84
C VAL A 214 14.18 11.13 16.73
N ILE A 215 15.32 10.53 17.07
CA ILE A 215 16.17 9.83 16.09
C ILE A 215 15.43 8.66 15.45
N SER A 216 14.76 7.84 16.26
CA SER A 216 13.99 6.68 15.79
C SER A 216 12.88 7.12 14.85
N THR A 217 12.09 8.13 15.24
CA THR A 217 11.05 8.74 14.40
C THR A 217 11.64 9.24 13.08
N GLY A 218 12.76 9.96 13.12
CA GLY A 218 13.44 10.44 11.92
C GLY A 218 13.84 9.31 10.96
N ALA A 219 14.39 8.21 11.48
CA ALA A 219 14.74 7.04 10.67
C ALA A 219 13.52 6.42 9.99
N VAL A 220 12.38 6.33 10.69
CA VAL A 220 11.14 5.81 10.10
C VAL A 220 10.59 6.75 9.02
N PHE A 221 10.63 8.06 9.22
CA PHE A 221 10.24 9.05 8.20
C PHE A 221 11.07 8.91 6.91
N ILE A 222 12.37 8.63 7.01
CA ILE A 222 13.21 8.34 5.85
C ILE A 222 12.73 7.09 5.12
N ILE A 223 12.52 5.99 5.84
CA ILE A 223 12.05 4.71 5.26
C ILE A 223 10.69 4.91 4.58
N PHE A 224 9.77 5.60 5.27
CA PHE A 224 8.44 5.90 4.77
C PHE A 224 8.50 6.80 3.53
N GLY A 225 9.32 7.85 3.53
CA GLY A 225 9.54 8.72 2.38
C GLY A 225 10.12 7.97 1.16
N ILE A 226 11.11 7.09 1.36
CA ILE A 226 11.68 6.26 0.29
C ILE A 226 10.60 5.35 -0.33
N SER A 227 9.68 4.82 0.47
CA SER A 227 8.61 3.95 -0.03
C SER A 227 7.66 4.66 -1.01
N PHE A 228 7.51 5.98 -0.88
CA PHE A 228 6.72 6.81 -1.79
C PHE A 228 7.41 7.10 -3.14
N LEU A 229 8.75 7.02 -3.18
CA LEU A 229 9.50 7.19 -4.44
C LEU A 229 9.30 6.02 -5.41
N GLN A 230 8.76 4.90 -4.93
CA GLN A 230 8.57 3.67 -5.70
C GLN A 230 7.25 3.64 -6.49
N PHE A 231 6.34 4.60 -6.26
CA PHE A 231 5.09 4.69 -7.02
C PHE A 231 5.35 5.02 -8.50
N LYS A 232 4.62 4.36 -9.41
CA LYS A 232 4.70 4.61 -10.85
C LYS A 232 3.58 5.54 -11.32
N SER A 233 3.59 5.86 -12.61
CA SER A 233 2.57 6.72 -13.23
C SER A 233 1.21 6.01 -13.21
N PRO A 234 0.11 6.68 -12.82
CA PRO A 234 -0.04 8.14 -12.66
C PRO A 234 0.25 8.70 -11.25
N LEU A 235 0.44 7.86 -10.23
CA LEU A 235 0.60 8.32 -8.84
C LEU A 235 1.93 9.05 -8.59
N LYS A 236 2.96 8.75 -9.39
CA LYS A 236 4.31 9.30 -9.28
C LYS A 236 4.35 10.81 -9.08
N SER A 237 3.54 11.57 -9.84
CA SER A 237 3.56 13.05 -9.82
C SER A 237 3.18 13.64 -8.46
N ILE A 238 2.42 12.90 -7.65
CA ILE A 238 1.97 13.36 -6.32
C ILE A 238 2.75 12.65 -5.22
N ALA A 239 3.03 11.35 -5.41
CA ALA A 239 3.74 10.55 -4.42
C ALA A 239 5.20 11.00 -4.23
N VAL A 240 5.91 11.33 -5.31
CA VAL A 240 7.34 11.67 -5.24
C VAL A 240 7.62 12.93 -4.42
N PRO A 241 6.92 14.08 -4.63
CA PRO A 241 7.11 15.26 -3.77
C PRO A 241 6.88 14.97 -2.29
N ILE A 242 5.86 14.17 -1.95
CA ILE A 242 5.56 13.76 -0.57
C ILE A 242 6.69 12.89 -0.02
N GLY A 243 7.19 11.93 -0.81
CA GLY A 243 8.31 11.08 -0.42
C GLY A 243 9.59 11.87 -0.14
N VAL A 244 9.93 12.84 -0.99
CA VAL A 244 11.06 13.75 -0.78
C VAL A 244 10.88 14.56 0.50
N LEU A 245 9.69 15.10 0.73
CA LEU A 245 9.38 15.84 1.95
C LEU A 245 9.53 14.95 3.20
N GLY A 246 9.05 13.70 3.17
CA GLY A 246 9.23 12.75 4.27
C GLY A 246 10.69 12.43 4.56
N ILE A 247 11.54 12.32 3.53
CA ILE A 247 12.99 12.13 3.69
C ILE A 247 13.62 13.37 4.34
N VAL A 248 13.25 14.58 3.90
CA VAL A 248 13.75 15.84 4.49
C VAL A 248 13.37 15.93 5.96
N THR A 249 12.09 15.69 6.29
CA THR A 249 11.60 15.64 7.68
C THR A 249 12.39 14.63 8.51
N GLY A 250 12.62 13.44 7.97
CA GLY A 250 13.36 12.39 8.66
C GLY A 250 14.83 12.75 8.92
N VAL A 251 15.51 13.36 7.96
CA VAL A 251 16.90 13.85 8.14
C VAL A 251 16.96 14.92 9.23
N LEU A 252 16.02 15.87 9.24
CA LEU A 252 15.96 16.90 10.27
C LEU A 252 15.82 16.30 11.68
N PHE A 253 14.97 15.29 11.85
CA PHE A 253 14.83 14.59 13.13
C PHE A 253 16.05 13.75 13.52
N VAL A 254 16.63 12.98 12.59
CA VAL A 254 17.84 12.17 12.90
C VAL A 254 19.00 13.03 13.38
N THR A 255 19.14 14.26 12.85
CA THR A 255 20.22 15.17 13.30
C THR A 255 19.99 15.77 14.68
N VAL A 256 18.77 15.71 15.23
CA VAL A 256 18.30 16.34 16.48
C VAL A 256 18.36 17.88 16.47
N ILE A 257 19.45 18.47 15.97
CA ILE A 257 19.65 19.91 15.79
C ILE A 257 18.54 20.51 14.91
N GLY A 258 18.12 19.77 13.87
CA GLY A 258 17.06 20.17 12.97
C GLY A 258 15.64 19.96 13.50
N ALA A 259 15.44 19.43 14.72
CA ALA A 259 14.13 18.94 15.17
C ALA A 259 13.03 20.01 15.18
N VAL A 260 13.35 21.26 15.51
CA VAL A 260 12.37 22.37 15.47
C VAL A 260 11.84 22.60 14.04
N LEU A 261 12.74 22.63 13.06
CA LEU A 261 12.36 22.68 11.64
C LEU A 261 11.68 21.37 11.22
N GLY A 262 12.11 20.25 11.80
CA GLY A 262 11.54 18.91 11.64
C GLY A 262 10.04 18.90 11.93
N ILE A 263 9.60 19.47 13.06
CA ILE A 263 8.18 19.58 13.43
C ILE A 263 7.38 20.35 12.36
N ILE A 264 7.92 21.45 11.85
CA ILE A 264 7.27 22.22 10.79
C ILE A 264 7.14 21.37 9.52
N THR A 265 8.23 20.73 9.09
CA THR A 265 8.22 19.87 7.90
C THR A 265 7.36 18.62 8.08
N GLN A 266 7.21 18.11 9.29
CA GLN A 266 6.30 17.02 9.64
C GLN A 266 4.84 17.43 9.41
N LEU A 267 4.44 18.61 9.88
CA LEU A 267 3.08 19.11 9.66
C LEU A 267 2.78 19.24 8.15
N VAL A 268 3.72 19.80 7.37
CA VAL A 268 3.57 19.90 5.91
C VAL A 268 3.50 18.52 5.26
N PHE A 269 4.28 17.55 5.77
CA PHE A 269 4.26 16.17 5.28
C PHE A 269 2.92 15.48 5.54
N GLU A 270 2.36 15.62 6.74
CA GLU A 270 1.06 15.07 7.12
C GLU A 270 -0.09 15.66 6.27
N ILE A 271 -0.04 16.98 6.01
CA ILE A 271 -0.97 17.64 5.07
C ILE A 271 -0.80 17.06 3.66
N GLY A 272 0.44 16.82 3.21
CA GLY A 272 0.73 16.16 1.94
C GLY A 272 0.14 14.75 1.86
N LEU A 273 0.25 13.97 2.93
CA LEU A 273 -0.35 12.64 3.05
C LEU A 273 -1.88 12.66 2.98
N LEU A 274 -2.52 13.61 3.67
CA LEU A 274 -3.96 13.82 3.57
C LEU A 274 -4.39 14.19 2.15
N TYR A 275 -3.65 15.09 1.50
CA TYR A 275 -3.88 15.46 0.11
C TYR A 275 -3.75 14.25 -0.83
N PHE A 276 -2.71 13.44 -0.67
CA PHE A 276 -2.53 12.21 -1.45
C PHE A 276 -3.70 11.24 -1.27
N LEU A 277 -4.15 11.03 -0.03
CA LEU A 277 -5.26 10.13 0.27
C LEU A 277 -6.56 10.63 -0.38
N PHE A 278 -6.87 11.93 -0.24
CA PHE A 278 -8.03 12.55 -0.87
C PHE A 278 -7.98 12.45 -2.41
N TRP A 279 -6.83 12.80 -3.00
CA TRP A 279 -6.62 12.69 -4.44
C TRP A 279 -6.78 11.24 -4.92
N PHE A 280 -6.19 10.30 -4.19
CA PHE A 280 -6.22 8.88 -4.52
C PHE A 280 -7.66 8.37 -4.57
N VAL A 281 -8.47 8.66 -3.55
CA VAL A 281 -9.88 8.23 -3.51
C VAL A 281 -10.70 8.85 -4.67
N ASN A 282 -10.49 10.13 -4.96
CA ASN A 282 -11.28 10.85 -5.97
C ASN A 282 -10.87 10.55 -7.42
N LYS A 283 -9.57 10.44 -7.70
CA LYS A 283 -9.09 10.11 -9.05
C LYS A 283 -9.46 8.67 -9.41
N SER A 284 -9.59 7.79 -8.42
CA SER A 284 -10.07 6.41 -8.58
C SER A 284 -11.57 6.26 -8.82
N GLY A 285 -12.33 7.35 -8.76
CA GLY A 285 -13.76 7.38 -9.05
C GLY A 285 -14.11 7.89 -10.44
N ARG A 286 -13.13 8.39 -11.22
CA ARG A 286 -13.37 8.87 -12.59
C ARG A 286 -13.26 7.72 -13.57
N SER A 287 -14.39 7.07 -13.86
CA SER A 287 -14.57 6.39 -15.15
C SER A 287 -14.40 7.43 -16.25
N SER A 288 -13.58 7.13 -17.25
CA SER A 288 -13.37 7.86 -18.51
C SER A 288 -12.83 9.31 -18.40
N SER A 289 -11.65 9.54 -19.00
CA SER A 289 -11.30 10.86 -19.52
C SER A 289 -12.34 11.24 -20.60
N PRO A 290 -12.88 12.47 -20.65
CA PRO A 290 -13.75 12.92 -21.74
C PRO A 290 -13.06 12.98 -23.10
N ASP A 291 -11.74 12.79 -23.16
CA ASP A 291 -10.97 13.00 -24.39
C ASP A 291 -11.08 11.86 -25.41
N SER A 292 -11.61 10.68 -25.03
CA SER A 292 -11.76 9.57 -25.98
C SER A 292 -13.07 9.60 -26.77
N SER A 293 -14.06 10.41 -26.38
CA SER A 293 -15.29 10.61 -27.14
C SER A 293 -15.16 11.70 -28.20
N PHE A 294 -14.20 12.63 -28.05
CA PHE A 294 -14.05 13.76 -28.99
C PHE A 294 -13.34 13.39 -30.30
N THR A 295 -12.58 12.29 -30.33
CA THR A 295 -11.88 11.83 -31.55
C THR A 295 -12.70 10.87 -32.41
N ALA A 296 -13.82 10.34 -31.90
CA ALA A 296 -14.66 9.39 -32.64
C ALA A 296 -15.73 10.08 -33.53
N GLU A 297 -16.13 11.32 -33.21
CA GLU A 297 -17.11 12.08 -34.00
C GLU A 297 -16.50 12.91 -35.14
N LEU A 298 -15.16 12.94 -35.26
CA LEU A 298 -14.45 13.63 -36.36
C LEU A 298 -13.99 12.68 -37.49
N GLN A 299 -14.39 11.41 -37.45
CA GLN A 299 -14.06 10.42 -38.49
C GLN A 299 -15.26 9.59 -38.98
N SER A 300 -16.49 10.02 -38.71
CA SER A 300 -17.72 9.44 -39.29
C SER A 300 -18.43 10.42 -40.19
#